data_AF-R9AWT9-F1
#
_entry.id   AF-R9AWT9-F1
#
_cell.length_a   1.000
_cell.length_b   1.000
_cell.length_c   1.000
_cell.angle_alpha   90.00
_cell.angle_beta   90.00
_cell.angle_gamma   90.00
#
_symmetry.space_group_name_H-M   'P 1'
#
loop_
_entity.id
_entity.type
_entity.pdbx_description
1 polymer ?
#
loop_
_entity_poly.entity_id
_entity_poly.type
_entity_poly.pdbx_seq_one_letter_code
_entity_poly.pdbx_strand_id
1 'polypeptide(L)'
;MPPVIEVHKLFKVAVDNGNRVIEIEPGVHEVDDRIAENAVKHLQVATYKEDGKAGKEIDVPPPSQDAEQPEQPEQPEQPEQPEQPEQPEQPEQPEQPE
;
A
#
# COMPACT_ATOMS: atom_id res chain seq x y z
N MET A 1 -14.94 8.75 -19.68
CA MET A 1 -13.49 8.64 -19.93
C MET A 1 -12.91 7.94 -18.72
N PRO A 2 -11.96 7.00 -18.89
CA PRO A 2 -11.31 6.36 -17.75
C PRO A 2 -10.59 7.42 -16.90
N PRO A 3 -10.62 7.31 -15.56
CA PRO A 3 -9.87 8.21 -14.70
C PRO A 3 -8.36 7.99 -14.84
N VAL A 4 -7.63 9.10 -14.77
CA VAL A 4 -6.16 9.10 -14.71
C VAL A 4 -5.75 9.35 -13.27
N ILE A 5 -4.87 8.50 -12.75
CA ILE A 5 -4.29 8.64 -11.42
C ILE A 5 -2.77 8.78 -11.51
N GLU A 6 -2.18 9.52 -10.59
CA GLU A 6 -0.74 9.56 -10.37
C GLU A 6 -0.41 8.74 -9.13
N VAL A 7 0.27 7.62 -9.36
CA VAL A 7 0.66 6.65 -8.35
C VAL A 7 2.01 7.07 -7.78
N HIS A 8 2.08 7.25 -6.46
CA HIS A 8 3.29 7.66 -5.76
C HIS A 8 4.09 6.46 -5.25
N LYS A 9 3.41 5.33 -5.01
CA LYS A 9 4.00 4.09 -4.51
C LYS A 9 3.46 2.89 -5.29
N LEU A 10 4.36 1.98 -5.63
CA LEU A 10 4.02 0.71 -6.28
C LEU A 10 2.99 -0.07 -5.44
N PHE A 11 1.93 -0.54 -6.09
CA PHE A 11 0.90 -1.35 -5.45
C PHE A 11 0.39 -2.45 -6.37
N LYS A 12 -0.17 -3.50 -5.77
CA LYS A 12 -0.79 -4.63 -6.48
C LYS A 12 -2.29 -4.48 -6.41
N VAL A 13 -2.96 -4.59 -7.56
CA VAL A 13 -4.42 -4.53 -7.64
C VAL A 13 -4.96 -5.76 -8.32
N ALA A 14 -6.02 -6.31 -7.74
CA ALA A 14 -6.76 -7.42 -8.30
C ALA A 14 -7.74 -6.88 -9.36
N VAL A 15 -7.56 -7.32 -10.60
CA VAL A 15 -8.40 -7.00 -11.75
C VAL A 15 -9.18 -8.24 -12.21
N ASP A 16 -10.16 -8.06 -13.09
CA ASP A 16 -11.07 -9.11 -13.55
C ASP A 16 -11.78 -9.85 -12.39
N ASN A 17 -12.32 -9.09 -11.43
CA ASN A 17 -12.98 -9.62 -10.23
C ASN A 17 -12.10 -10.56 -9.37
N GLY A 18 -10.77 -10.38 -9.40
CA GLY A 18 -9.83 -11.20 -8.65
C GLY A 18 -9.15 -12.30 -9.45
N ASN A 19 -9.49 -12.45 -10.73
CA ASN A 19 -8.87 -13.45 -11.59
C ASN A 19 -7.43 -13.10 -11.99
N ARG A 20 -7.03 -11.83 -11.92
CA ARG A 20 -5.67 -11.38 -12.23
C ARG A 20 -5.20 -10.36 -11.20
N VAL A 21 -3.93 -10.39 -10.84
CA VAL A 21 -3.29 -9.36 -10.02
C VAL A 21 -2.25 -8.67 -10.88
N ILE A 22 -2.36 -7.36 -11.02
CA ILE A 22 -1.40 -6.54 -11.75
C ILE A 22 -0.65 -5.64 -10.77
N GLU A 23 0.61 -5.36 -11.09
CA GLU A 23 1.46 -4.44 -10.35
C GLU A 23 1.47 -3.11 -11.08
N ILE A 24 1.10 -2.04 -10.39
CA ILE A 24 1.09 -0.68 -10.91
C ILE A 24 2.30 0.05 -10.35
N GLU A 25 3.18 0.48 -11.23
CA GLU A 25 4.39 1.23 -10.88
C GLU A 25 4.05 2.69 -10.50
N PRO A 26 4.95 3.42 -9.83
CA PRO A 26 4.79 4.84 -9.61
C PRO A 26 4.82 5.61 -10.94
N GLY A 27 3.85 6.48 -11.15
CA GLY A 27 3.70 7.22 -12.39
C GLY A 27 2.25 7.58 -12.71
N VAL A 28 2.05 8.16 -13.87
CA VAL A 28 0.70 8.49 -14.37
C VAL A 28 0.13 7.27 -15.07
N HIS A 29 -0.98 6.75 -14.55
CA HIS A 29 -1.66 5.59 -15.09
C HIS A 29 -3.13 5.90 -15.37
N GLU A 30 -3.60 5.49 -16.54
CA GLU A 30 -5.02 5.46 -16.87
C GLU A 30 -5.59 4.13 -16.37
N VAL A 31 -6.59 4.20 -15.47
CA VAL A 31 -7.14 3.03 -14.79
C VAL A 31 -8.67 3.08 -14.75
N ASP A 32 -9.32 1.98 -14.38
CA ASP A 32 -10.76 1.95 -14.15
C ASP A 32 -11.17 2.68 -12.86
N ASP A 33 -12.43 3.12 -12.77
CA ASP A 33 -12.99 3.78 -11.58
C ASP A 33 -12.77 3.01 -10.28
N ARG A 34 -12.87 1.67 -10.33
CA ARG A 34 -12.64 0.80 -9.16
C ARG A 34 -11.19 0.86 -8.68
N ILE A 35 -10.24 0.89 -9.61
CA ILE A 35 -8.81 0.96 -9.29
C ILE A 35 -8.48 2.34 -8.76
N ALA A 36 -9.01 3.39 -9.39
CA ALA A 36 -8.81 4.76 -8.92
C ALA A 36 -9.37 4.99 -7.51
N GLU A 37 -10.59 4.52 -7.23
CA GLU A 37 -11.18 4.65 -5.89
C GLU A 37 -10.39 3.85 -4.85
N ASN A 38 -9.96 2.63 -5.18
CA ASN A 38 -9.16 1.84 -4.24
C ASN A 38 -7.79 2.47 -4.00
N ALA A 39 -7.10 2.91 -5.05
CA ALA A 39 -5.78 3.53 -4.97
C ALA A 39 -5.78 4.85 -4.21
N VAL A 40 -6.79 5.71 -4.42
CA VAL A 40 -6.86 7.04 -3.80
C VAL A 40 -7.51 6.99 -2.42
N LYS A 41 -8.64 6.30 -2.26
CA LYS A 41 -9.47 6.35 -1.05
C LYS A 41 -9.09 5.31 0.00
N HIS A 42 -8.71 4.11 -0.42
CA HIS A 42 -8.48 2.99 0.48
C HIS A 42 -6.99 2.74 0.74
N LEU A 43 -6.17 2.80 -0.32
CA LEU A 43 -4.74 2.59 -0.26
C LEU A 43 -3.97 3.89 -0.05
N GLN A 44 -4.54 5.03 -0.46
CA GLN A 44 -3.91 6.36 -0.40
C GLN A 44 -2.51 6.39 -1.04
N VAL A 45 -2.30 5.55 -2.06
CA VAL A 45 -1.03 5.42 -2.80
C VAL A 45 -1.01 6.25 -4.08
N ALA A 46 -2.14 6.86 -4.46
CA ALA A 46 -2.30 7.63 -5.68
C ALA A 46 -3.17 8.87 -5.50
N THR A 47 -3.11 9.79 -6.48
CA THR A 47 -3.94 11.00 -6.57
C THR A 47 -4.63 11.10 -7.93
N TYR A 48 -5.79 11.75 -8.02
CA TYR A 48 -6.48 11.94 -9.32
C TYR A 48 -5.79 13.04 -10.14
N LYS A 49 -5.50 12.76 -11.43
CA LYS A 49 -5.09 13.76 -12.42
C LYS A 49 -6.34 14.29 -13.13
N GLU A 50 -6.50 15.60 -13.11
CA GLU A 50 -7.77 16.30 -13.29
C GLU A 50 -8.31 16.35 -14.75
N ASP A 51 -7.64 15.71 -15.72
CA ASP A 51 -7.91 15.85 -17.16
C ASP A 51 -9.13 15.05 -17.70
N GLY A 52 -9.97 14.47 -16.82
CA GLY A 52 -11.15 13.66 -17.21
C GLY A 52 -12.49 14.07 -16.60
N LYS A 53 -12.70 15.35 -16.24
CA LYS A 53 -13.85 15.82 -15.44
C LYS A 53 -15.25 15.47 -16.00
N ALA A 54 -16.06 14.76 -15.21
CA ALA A 54 -17.48 15.02 -14.88
C ALA A 54 -18.16 13.72 -14.38
N GLY A 55 -18.73 13.58 -13.18
CA GLY A 55 -18.88 14.51 -12.08
C GLY A 55 -19.48 13.76 -10.88
N LYS A 56 -19.06 14.14 -9.67
CA LYS A 56 -19.96 14.26 -8.54
C LYS A 56 -19.33 15.25 -7.57
N GLU A 57 -19.82 16.48 -7.70
CA GLU A 57 -19.93 17.47 -6.65
C GLU A 57 -20.08 16.76 -5.29
N ILE A 58 -18.98 16.71 -4.55
CA ILE A 58 -19.04 16.60 -3.10
C ILE A 58 -18.94 18.06 -2.67
N ASP A 59 -20.07 18.59 -2.22
CA ASP A 59 -20.16 19.81 -1.43
C ASP A 59 -19.31 19.64 -0.17
N VAL A 60 -17.99 19.80 -0.33
CA VAL A 60 -17.08 20.05 0.78
C VAL A 60 -16.87 21.56 0.78
N PRO A 61 -17.36 22.28 1.81
CA PRO A 61 -17.10 23.71 1.90
C PRO A 61 -15.58 23.94 1.91
N PRO A 62 -15.09 25.10 1.44
CA PRO A 62 -13.67 25.39 1.42
C PRO A 62 -13.11 25.14 2.83
N PRO A 63 -12.03 24.37 3.00
CA PRO A 63 -11.48 24.16 4.32
C PRO A 63 -11.05 25.53 4.83
N SER A 64 -11.80 26.03 5.81
CA SER A 64 -11.30 27.04 6.73
C SER A 64 -9.92 26.56 7.16
N GLN A 65 -8.97 27.47 7.04
CA GLN A 65 -7.61 27.37 7.55
C GLN A 65 -7.67 26.76 8.97
N ASP A 66 -6.74 25.85 9.31
CA ASP A 66 -6.65 25.03 10.54
C ASP A 66 -7.15 23.57 10.47
N ALA A 67 -6.96 22.89 9.35
CA ALA A 67 -6.83 21.43 9.37
C ALA A 67 -5.48 21.06 8.75
N GLU A 68 -4.52 20.77 9.62
CA GLU A 68 -3.28 20.08 9.29
C GLU A 68 -3.62 18.96 8.29
N GLN A 69 -3.05 19.03 7.08
CA GLN A 69 -3.08 17.89 6.17
C GLN A 69 -2.66 16.67 7.00
N PRO A 70 -3.37 15.52 6.92
CA PRO A 70 -2.89 14.34 7.60
C PRO A 70 -1.47 14.08 7.09
N GLU A 71 -0.48 14.19 7.98
CA GLU A 71 0.88 13.79 7.67
C GLU A 71 0.80 12.38 7.11
N GLN A 72 1.33 12.20 5.89
CA GLN A 72 1.36 10.90 5.24
C GLN A 72 1.89 9.88 6.25
N PRO A 73 1.22 8.73 6.44
CA PRO A 73 1.73 7.74 7.36
C PRO A 73 3.16 7.38 6.93
N GLU A 74 4.12 7.54 7.84
CA GLU A 74 5.48 7.05 7.62
C GLU A 74 5.39 5.57 7.21
N GLN A 75 6.07 5.21 6.12
CA GLN A 75 6.04 3.84 5.65
C GLN A 75 6.55 2.94 6.78
N PRO A 76 5.88 1.81 7.08
CA PRO A 76 6.39 0.89 8.09
C PRO A 76 7.77 0.42 7.65
N GLU A 77 8.76 0.53 8.55
CA GLU A 77 10.07 -0.09 8.34
C GLU A 77 9.88 -1.59 8.08
N GLN A 78 10.60 -2.13 7.09
CA GLN A 78 10.56 -3.56 6.82
C GLN A 78 10.99 -4.32 8.08
N PRO A 79 10.29 -5.39 8.47
CA PRO A 79 10.69 -6.18 9.63
C PRO A 79 12.09 -6.75 9.40
N GLU A 80 12.97 -6.61 10.38
CA GLU A 80 14.26 -7.30 10.37
C GLU A 80 14.02 -8.82 10.27
N GLN A 81 14.79 -9.48 9.40
CA GLN A 81 14.71 -10.94 9.28
C GLN A 81 15.11 -11.58 10.61
N PRO A 82 14.39 -12.62 11.06
CA PRO A 82 14.75 -13.31 12.30
C PRO A 82 16.13 -13.96 12.16
N GLU A 83 16.98 -13.78 13.17
CA GLU A 83 18.24 -14.52 13.27
C GLU A 83 17.94 -16.03 13.40
N GLN A 84 18.74 -16.85 12.72
CA GLN A 84 18.61 -18.30 12.80
C GLN A 84 18.88 -18.77 14.24
N PRO A 85 18.11 -19.74 14.76
CA PRO A 85 18.35 -20.27 16.09
C PRO A 85 19.72 -20.96 16.15
N GLU A 86 20.45 -20.73 17.24
CA GLU A 86 21.66 -21.49 17.54
C GLU A 86 21.30 -22.97 17.74
N GLN A 87 22.11 -23.86 17.15
CA GLN A 87 21.91 -25.30 17.29
C GLN A 87 22.13 -25.70 18.77
N PRO A 88 21.31 -26.63 19.31
CA PRO A 88 21.50 -27.09 20.67
C PRO A 88 22.84 -27.81 20.81
N GLU A 89 23.57 -27.51 21.89
CA GLU A 89 24.74 -28.29 22.29
C GLU A 89 24.32 -29.72 22.63
N GLN A 90 25.11 -30.69 22.16
CA GLN A 90 24.86 -32.10 22.46
C GLN A 90 24.97 -32.33 23.97
N PRO A 91 24.09 -33.16 24.55
CA PRO A 91 24.18 -33.48 25.96
C PRO A 91 25.50 -34.22 26.25
N GLU A 92 26.19 -33.80 27.32
CA GLU A 92 27.31 -34.57 27.86
C GLU A 92 26.79 -35.94 28.33
N GLN A 93 27.45 -37.01 27.87
CA GLN A 93 27.11 -38.36 28.30
C GLN A 93 27.43 -38.51 29.80
N PRO A 94 26.56 -39.17 30.58
CA PRO A 94 26.84 -39.40 31.99
C PRO A 94 28.07 -40.32 32.14
N GLU A 95 29.02 -39.91 32.98
CA GLU A 95 30.07 -40.80 33.44
C GLU A 95 29.43 -41.95 34.25
N GLN A 96 29.73 -43.18 33.86
CA GLN A 96 29.24 -44.36 34.56
C GLN A 96 29.90 -44.44 35.95
N PRO A 97 29.14 -44.74 37.01
CA PRO A 97 29.72 -44.94 38.34
C PRO A 97 30.49 -46.28 38.41
N GLU A 98 31.67 -46.26 39.04
CA GLU A 98 32.41 -47.43 39.52
C GLU A 98 31.75 -48.08 40.75
#